data_AF-A0A355BYX7-F1
#
_entry.id   AF-A0A355BYX7-F1
#
_cell.length_a   1.000
_cell.length_b   1.000
_cell.length_c   1.000
_cell.angle_alpha   90.00
_cell.angle_beta   90.00
_cell.angle_gamma   90.00
#
_symmetry.space_group_name_H-M   'P 1'
#
loop_
_entity.id
_entity.type
_entity.pdbx_description
1 polymer ?
#
loop_
_entity_poly.entity_id
_entity_poly.type
_entity_poly.pdbx_seq_one_letter_code
_entity_poly.pdbx_strand_id
1 'polypeptide(L)' 'MTAPGGFGVYAHWPFCARICPYCDFNVYRDRGIDAARWSAALTRELEHWAARTKGRRLDSLYFGGGT' A
#
# COMPACT_ATOMS: atom_id res chain seq x y z
N MET A 1 -0.94 24.29 -20.87
CA MET A 1 0.26 23.77 -20.19
C MET A 1 -0.15 22.50 -19.46
N THR A 2 0.00 21.34 -20.09
CA THR A 2 -0.38 20.04 -19.51
C THR A 2 0.56 19.78 -18.34
N ALA A 3 0.02 19.59 -17.13
CA ALA A 3 0.83 19.24 -15.97
C ALA A 3 1.70 18.01 -16.31
N PRO A 4 2.98 17.96 -15.88
CA PRO A 4 3.81 16.78 -16.06
C PRO A 4 3.04 15.57 -15.49
N GLY A 5 3.02 14.46 -16.23
CA GLY A 5 2.18 13.30 -15.93
C GLY A 5 2.21 12.94 -14.44
N GLY A 6 1.03 12.75 -13.84
CA GLY A 6 0.92 12.38 -12.44
C GLY A 6 1.39 10.95 -12.20
N PHE A 7 1.24 10.48 -10.96
CA PHE A 7 1.65 9.13 -10.57
C PHE A 7 0.55 8.43 -9.78
N GLY A 8 0.63 7.10 -9.72
CA GLY A 8 -0.20 6.27 -8.87
C GLY A 8 0.57 5.77 -7.66
N VAL A 9 -0.13 5.47 -6.58
CA VAL A 9 0.39 4.76 -5.40
C VAL A 9 -0.37 3.45 -5.25
N TYR A 10 0.38 2.36 -5.03
CA TYR A 10 -0.17 1.08 -4.61
C TYR A 10 0.28 0.80 -3.18
N ALA A 11 -0.67 0.73 -2.25
CA ALA A 11 -0.43 0.40 -0.85
C ALA A 11 -0.72 -1.08 -0.63
N HIS A 12 0.32 -1.84 -0.32
CA HIS A 12 0.22 -3.28 -0.14
C HIS A 12 -0.14 -3.65 1.30
N TRP A 13 -1.23 -4.40 1.47
CA TRP A 13 -1.63 -5.03 2.72
C TRP A 13 -1.39 -6.54 2.60
N PRO A 14 -0.40 -7.12 3.28
CA PRO A 14 0.00 -8.50 2.99
C PRO A 14 -0.74 -9.53 3.87
N PHE A 15 -1.85 -9.20 4.53
CA PHE A 15 -2.49 -10.13 5.48
C PHE A 15 -3.89 -10.54 5.05
N CYS A 16 -4.15 -11.85 5.04
CA CYS A 16 -5.47 -12.43 4.79
C CYS A 16 -5.99 -13.15 6.04
N ALA A 17 -7.30 -13.11 6.27
CA ALA A 17 -7.94 -13.99 7.25
C ALA A 17 -7.71 -15.48 6.91
N ARG A 18 -7.65 -15.81 5.61
CA ARG A 18 -7.23 -17.11 5.10
C ARG A 18 -6.48 -17.00 3.78
N ILE A 19 -5.54 -17.92 3.56
CA ILE A 19 -4.91 -18.09 2.24
C ILE A 19 -5.76 -19.06 1.42
N CYS A 20 -6.21 -18.64 0.24
CA CYS A 20 -6.91 -19.48 -0.72
C CYS A 20 -5.93 -20.44 -1.41
N PRO A 21 -6.36 -21.66 -1.80
CA PRO A 21 -5.47 -22.67 -2.39
C PRO A 21 -4.88 -22.26 -3.74
N TYR A 22 -5.50 -21.28 -4.42
CA TYR A 22 -5.04 -20.72 -5.69
C TYR A 22 -4.37 -19.35 -5.54
N CYS A 23 -4.18 -18.85 -4.31
CA CYS A 23 -3.66 -17.51 -4.10
C CYS A 23 -2.17 -17.45 -4.46
N ASP A 24 -1.83 -16.61 -5.44
CA ASP A 24 -0.47 -16.34 -5.93
C ASP A 24 0.04 -14.95 -5.51
N PHE A 25 -0.80 -14.17 -4.81
CA PHE A 25 -0.40 -12.88 -4.26
C PHE A 25 0.62 -13.07 -3.13
N ASN A 26 1.51 -12.08 -2.98
CA ASN A 26 2.43 -12.04 -1.86
C ASN A 26 1.66 -11.69 -0.57
N VAL A 27 1.09 -12.69 0.08
CA VAL A 27 0.27 -12.52 1.27
C VAL A 27 0.59 -13.60 2.32
N TYR A 28 0.27 -13.28 3.56
CA TYR A 28 0.45 -14.10 4.73
C TYR A 28 -0.89 -14.27 5.43
N ARG A 29 -1.08 -15.44 6.06
CA ARG A 29 -2.22 -15.64 6.95
C ARG A 29 -2.03 -14.77 8.18
N ASP A 30 -3.04 -14.00 8.53
CA ASP A 30 -3.07 -13.28 9.80
C ASP A 30 -3.00 -14.28 10.97
N ARG A 31 -2.02 -14.07 11.85
CA ARG A 31 -1.78 -14.86 13.08
C ARG A 31 -1.78 -13.98 14.32
N GLY A 32 -2.61 -12.95 14.34
CA GLY A 32 -2.65 -11.94 15.40
C GLY A 32 -1.70 -10.78 15.11
N ILE A 33 -1.68 -10.32 13.86
CA ILE A 33 -0.88 -9.17 13.46
C ILE A 33 -1.34 -7.91 14.20
N ASP A 34 -0.38 -7.08 14.61
CA ASP A 34 -0.68 -5.75 15.13
C ASP A 34 -0.95 -4.81 13.95
N ALA A 35 -2.24 -4.72 13.59
CA ALA A 35 -2.70 -3.93 12.46
C ALA A 35 -2.37 -2.45 12.61
N ALA A 36 -2.43 -1.91 13.84
CA ALA A 36 -2.14 -0.51 14.12
C ALA A 36 -0.64 -0.21 13.94
N ARG A 37 0.23 -1.11 14.40
CA ARG A 37 1.67 -1.00 14.17
C ARG A 37 2.01 -1.07 12.68
N TRP A 38 1.34 -1.96 11.93
CA TRP A 38 1.56 -2.09 10.49
C TRP A 38 1.08 -0.86 9.72
N SER A 39 -0.14 -0.37 9.98
CA SER A 39 -0.66 0.83 9.34
C SER A 39 0.23 2.04 9.64
N ALA A 40 0.72 2.18 10.87
CA ALA A 40 1.65 3.25 11.23
C ALA A 40 2.98 3.16 10.46
N ALA A 41 3.46 1.93 10.17
CA ALA A 41 4.65 1.74 9.34
C ALA A 41 4.42 2.17 7.88
N LEU A 42 3.29 1.76 7.30
CA LEU A 42 2.89 2.19 5.95
C LEU A 42 2.75 3.72 5.86
N THR A 43 2.15 4.36 6.88
CA THR A 43 2.04 5.82 6.92
C THR A 43 3.41 6.50 6.93
N ARG A 44 4.36 6.03 7.74
CA ARG A 44 5.73 6.58 7.76
C ARG A 44 6.43 6.44 6.41
N GLU A 45 6.20 5.34 5.70
CA GLU A 45 6.72 5.17 4.34
C GLU A 45 6.08 6.14 3.34
N LEU A 46 4.75 6.32 3.41
CA LEU A 46 4.05 7.30 2.58
C LEU A 46 4.56 8.73 2.85
N GLU A 47 4.79 9.11 4.10
CA GLU A 47 5.38 10.40 4.47
C GLU A 47 6.79 10.58 3.88
N HIS A 48 7.62 9.54 3.94
CA HIS A 48 8.96 9.54 3.35
C HIS A 48 8.94 9.82 1.84
N TRP A 49 8.00 9.19 1.12
CA TRP A 49 7.82 9.39 -0.32
C TRP A 49 7.16 10.72 -0.65
N ALA A 50 6.16 11.15 0.12
CA ALA A 50 5.50 12.44 -0.04
C ALA A 50 6.51 13.61 0.04
N ALA A 51 7.50 13.51 0.93
CA ALA A 51 8.57 14.50 1.00
C ALA A 51 9.43 14.58 -0.27
N ARG A 52 9.56 13.49 -1.03
CA ARG A 52 10.36 13.37 -2.26
C ARG A 52 9.58 13.64 -3.54
N THR A 53 8.26 13.54 -3.50
CA THR A 53 7.37 13.72 -4.65
C THR A 53 6.60 15.04 -4.62
N LYS A 54 7.04 16.00 -3.80
CA LYS A 54 6.42 17.34 -3.70
C LYS A 54 6.23 17.98 -5.07
N GLY A 55 5.05 18.58 -5.29
CA GLY A 55 4.70 19.25 -6.55
C GLY A 55 4.25 18.31 -7.68
N ARG A 56 4.31 16.99 -7.49
CA ARG A 56 3.72 16.02 -8.42
C ARG A 56 2.26 15.74 -8.06
N ARG A 57 1.40 15.58 -9.07
CA ARG A 57 0.00 15.21 -8.88
C ARG A 57 -0.12 13.70 -8.66
N LEU A 58 -0.81 13.30 -7.60
CA LEU A 58 -1.24 11.92 -7.40
C LEU A 58 -2.55 11.73 -8.19
N ASP A 59 -2.55 10.80 -9.13
CA ASP A 59 -3.71 10.51 -9.99
C ASP A 59 -4.56 9.36 -9.46
N SER A 60 -3.92 8.40 -8.79
CA SER A 60 -4.60 7.20 -8.32
C SER A 60 -3.95 6.63 -7.06
N LEU A 61 -4.79 6.03 -6.22
CA LEU A 61 -4.38 5.29 -5.04
C LEU A 61 -5.12 3.94 -5.05
N TYR A 62 -4.36 2.87 -5.02
CA TYR A 62 -4.86 1.50 -4.99
C TYR A 62 -4.42 0.81 -3.70
N PHE A 63 -5.33 0.07 -3.09
CA PHE A 63 -5.02 -0.84 -2.00
C PHE A 63 -5.14 -2.26 -2.53
N GLY A 64 -4.18 -3.12 -2.20
CA GLY A 64 -4.25 -4.52 -2.61
C GLY A 64 -3.35 -5.42 -1.78
N GLY A 65 -3.36 -6.70 -2.12
CA GLY A 65 -2.70 -7.76 -1.35
C GLY A 65 -3.75 -8.72 -0.80
N GLY A 66 -3.85 -8.81 0.52
CA GLY A 66 -4.68 -9.75 1.24
C GLY A 66 -6.00 -9.19 1.76
N THR A 67 -6.89 -10.09 2.15
CA THR A 67 -8.16 -9.80 2.83
C THR A 67 -8.56 -11.01 3.70
#